data_AF-B3QU52-F1
#
_entry.id   AF-B3QU52-F1
#
_cell.length_a   1.000
_cell.length_b   1.000
_cell.length_c   1.000
_cell.angle_alpha   90.00
_cell.angle_beta   90.00
_cell.angle_gamma   90.00
#
_symmetry.space_group_name_H-M   'P 1'
#
loop_
_entity.id
_entity.type
_entity.pdbx_description
1 polymer ?
#
loop_
_entity_poly.entity_id
_entity_poly.type
_entity_poly.pdbx_seq_one_letter_code
_entity_poly.pdbx_strand_id
1 'polypeptide(L)'
;MQKRLEFRCWNCDKPYSLFRKIDEDNPQLWVACPFCHKEAIVDLDPYRKPVDKIYRGKSSSNDNSGETEFDLPDILPTRPKS
;
A
#
# COMPACT_ATOMS: atom_id res chain seq x y z
N MET A 1 7.40 1.30 5.35
CA MET A 1 7.11 0.26 6.39
C MET A 1 6.93 -1.13 5.77
N GLN A 2 7.18 -2.24 6.48
CA GLN A 2 6.88 -3.60 5.98
C GLN A 2 5.51 -4.07 6.49
N LYS A 3 4.60 -4.43 5.58
CA LYS A 3 3.25 -4.88 5.91
C LYS A 3 2.91 -6.13 5.10
N ARG A 4 2.10 -7.03 5.68
CA ARG A 4 1.45 -8.10 4.91
C ARG A 4 0.25 -7.48 4.19
N LEU A 5 0.22 -7.62 2.88
CA LEU A 5 -0.84 -7.11 2.03
C LEU A 5 -1.51 -8.28 1.32
N GLU A 6 -2.83 -8.25 1.24
CA GLU A 6 -3.58 -9.18 0.40
C GLU A 6 -3.86 -8.56 -0.96
N PHE A 7 -3.69 -9.37 -1.99
CA PHE A 7 -3.79 -8.99 -3.37
C PHE A 7 -4.75 -9.93 -4.09
N ARG A 8 -5.50 -9.40 -5.05
CA ARG A 8 -6.31 -10.20 -5.96
C ARG A 8 -5.68 -10.21 -7.34
N CYS A 9 -5.33 -11.40 -7.83
CA CYS A 9 -4.69 -11.53 -9.15
C CYS A 9 -5.64 -11.13 -10.27
N TRP A 10 -5.23 -10.21 -11.14
CA TRP A 10 -5.99 -9.81 -12.32
C TRP A 10 -6.27 -10.95 -13.31
N ASN A 11 -5.41 -11.97 -13.34
CA ASN A 11 -5.47 -13.04 -14.33
C ASN A 11 -6.20 -14.30 -13.85
N CYS A 12 -5.92 -14.76 -12.63
CA CYS A 12 -6.52 -16.00 -12.10
C CYS A 12 -7.59 -15.76 -11.03
N ASP A 13 -7.84 -14.49 -10.70
CA ASP A 13 -8.83 -14.03 -9.72
C ASP A 13 -8.66 -14.60 -8.30
N LYS A 14 -7.55 -15.30 -8.04
CA LYS A 14 -7.24 -15.86 -6.72
C LYS A 14 -6.69 -14.77 -5.80
N PRO A 15 -7.17 -14.72 -4.54
CA PRO A 15 -6.56 -13.89 -3.50
C PRO A 15 -5.23 -14.53 -3.03
N TYR A 16 -4.24 -13.70 -2.72
CA TYR A 16 -2.97 -14.13 -2.16
C TYR A 16 -2.36 -13.03 -1.28
N SER A 17 -1.70 -13.42 -0.19
CA SER A 17 -1.02 -12.48 0.69
C SER A 17 0.49 -12.47 0.43
N LEU A 18 1.10 -11.30 0.32
CA LEU A 18 2.56 -11.14 0.27
C LEU A 18 3.04 -10.12 1.29
N PHE A 19 4.23 -10.34 1.82
CA PHE A 19 4.95 -9.32 2.57
C PHE A 19 5.62 -8.36 1.61
N ARG A 20 5.29 -7.07 1.71
CA ARG A 20 5.91 -6.02 0.89
C ARG A 20 6.30 -4.83 1.75
N LYS A 21 7.39 -4.18 1.35
CA LYS A 21 7.78 -2.88 1.87
C LYS A 21 7.00 -1.84 1.09
N ILE A 22 6.22 -1.02 1.80
CA ILE A 22 5.56 0.15 1.24
C ILE A 22 6.55 1.30 1.39
N ASP A 23 7.00 1.84 0.27
CA ASP A 23 7.84 3.02 0.19
C ASP A 23 6.94 4.25 -0.01
N GLU A 24 7.12 5.28 0.82
CA GLU A 24 6.31 6.51 0.76
C GLU A 24 6.57 7.33 -0.51
N ASP A 25 7.76 7.17 -1.09
CA ASP A 25 8.17 7.83 -2.34
C ASP A 25 7.74 7.05 -3.60
N ASN A 26 7.48 5.74 -3.47
CA ASN A 26 7.14 4.86 -4.59
C ASN A 26 5.90 4.03 -4.26
N PRO A 27 4.68 4.54 -4.54
CA PRO A 27 3.44 3.85 -4.23
C PRO A 27 3.16 2.64 -5.15
N GLN A 28 3.96 2.42 -6.19
CA GLN A 28 3.78 1.29 -7.09
C GLN A 28 4.52 0.05 -6.59
N LEU A 29 3.79 -1.03 -6.35
CA LEU A 29 4.33 -2.32 -5.97
C LEU A 29 4.27 -3.31 -7.13
N TRP A 30 5.42 -3.91 -7.45
CA TRP A 30 5.50 -4.99 -8.41
C TRP A 30 5.38 -6.33 -7.68
N VAL A 31 4.38 -7.12 -8.06
CA VAL A 31 4.07 -8.41 -7.44
C VAL A 31 3.89 -9.47 -8.52
N ALA A 32 4.31 -10.69 -8.23
CA ALA A 32 4.02 -11.85 -9.08
C ALA A 32 2.96 -12.71 -8.37
N CYS A 33 1.97 -13.19 -9.11
CA CYS A 33 0.97 -14.09 -8.55
C CYS A 33 1.59 -15.48 -8.30
N PRO A 34 1.50 -16.05 -7.09
CA PRO A 34 2.05 -17.38 -6.80
C PRO A 34 1.28 -18.52 -7.47
N PHE A 35 0.09 -18.26 -8.03
CA PHE A 35 -0.74 -19.28 -8.68
C PHE A 35 -0.52 -19.38 -10.18
N CYS A 36 -0.53 -18.24 -10.88
CA CYS A 36 -0.38 -18.22 -12.35
C CYS A 36 0.96 -17.64 -12.81
N HIS A 37 1.84 -17.27 -11.87
CA HIS A 37 3.18 -16.70 -12.10
C HIS A 37 3.22 -15.44 -12.98
N LYS A 38 2.07 -14.81 -13.24
CA LYS A 38 2.00 -13.56 -13.99
C LYS A 38 2.40 -12.40 -13.10
N GLU A 39 3.16 -11.49 -13.70
CA GLU A 39 3.50 -10.22 -13.08
C GLU A 39 2.28 -9.29 -13.04
N ALA A 40 2.21 -8.48 -12.00
CA ALA A 40 1.18 -7.50 -11.80
C ALA A 40 1.72 -6.28 -11.06
N ILE A 41 1.10 -5.14 -11.31
CA ILE A 41 1.38 -3.88 -10.65
C ILE A 41 0.21 -3.53 -9.75
N VAL A 42 0.52 -3.08 -8.54
CA VAL A 42 -0.44 -2.58 -7.56
C VAL A 42 -0.10 -1.13 -7.30
N ASP A 43 -1.09 -0.27 -7.48
CA ASP A 43 -0.95 1.15 -7.24
C ASP A 43 -1.53 1.50 -5.86
N LEU A 44 -0.67 1.96 -4.95
CA LEU A 44 -1.05 2.39 -3.60
C LEU A 44 -1.32 3.88 -3.50
N ASP A 45 -1.04 4.65 -4.56
CA ASP A 45 -1.21 6.11 -4.59
C ASP A 45 -2.65 6.56 -4.25
N PRO A 46 -3.73 5.94 -4.78
CA PRO A 46 -5.09 6.35 -4.45
C PRO A 46 -5.48 6.11 -2.99
N TYR A 47 -4.69 5.33 -2.24
CA TYR A 47 -4.93 5.02 -0.83
C TYR A 47 -4.04 5.84 0.11
N ARG A 48 -3.19 6.72 -0.43
CA ARG A 48 -2.34 7.60 0.35
C ARG A 48 -3.19 8.72 0.95
N LYS A 49 -3.35 8.73 2.28
CA LYS A 49 -4.04 9.81 2.99
C LYS A 49 -3.03 10.66 3.77
N PRO A 50 -2.97 11.98 3.53
CA PRO A 50 -2.26 12.86 4.44
C PRO A 50 -3.03 12.91 5.76
N VAL A 51 -2.39 12.49 6.86
CA VAL A 51 -2.98 12.61 8.20
C VAL A 51 -2.56 13.94 8.79
N ASP A 52 -3.46 14.93 8.75
CA ASP A 52 -3.32 16.13 9.58
C ASP A 52 -3.64 15.75 11.03
N LYS A 53 -2.60 15.47 11.84
CA LYS A 53 -2.76 15.33 13.29
C LYS A 53 -3.13 16.68 13.89
N ILE A 54 -4.44 16.97 14.00
CA ILE A 54 -4.94 18.12 14.74
C ILE A 54 -4.78 17.83 16.24
N TYR A 55 -3.63 18.22 16.81
CA TYR A 55 -3.38 18.13 18.25
C TYR A 55 -4.27 19.13 19.02
N ARG A 56 -5.31 18.61 19.69
CA ARG A 56 -6.15 19.41 20.58
C ARG A 56 -5.51 19.47 21.98
N GLY A 57 -4.43 20.25 22.13
CA GLY A 57 -3.85 20.55 23.45
C GLY A 57 -2.34 20.75 23.49
N LYS A 58 -1.92 22.02 23.58
CA LYS A 58 -0.75 22.59 24.28
C LYS A 58 0.60 21.84 24.32
N SER A 59 1.60 22.57 23.80
CA SER A 59 3.02 22.67 24.23
C SER A 59 4.04 21.89 23.41
N SER A 60 4.80 22.67 22.62
CA SER A 60 6.23 22.52 22.36
C SER A 60 6.77 21.12 22.10
N SER A 61 6.89 20.74 20.83
CA SER A 61 8.19 20.65 20.16
C SER A 61 7.99 20.10 18.75
N ASN A 62 8.81 20.66 17.88
CA ASN A 62 8.78 20.57 16.44
C ASN A 62 9.25 19.17 15.98
N ASP A 63 8.32 18.26 15.69
CA ASP A 63 8.63 17.00 15.00
C ASP A 63 7.56 16.75 13.93
N ASN A 64 7.69 17.47 12.82
CA ASN A 64 6.93 17.26 11.59
C ASN A 64 7.43 15.98 10.88
N SER A 65 7.30 14.83 11.53
CA SER A 65 7.25 13.55 10.83
C SER A 65 5.80 13.36 10.40
N GLY A 66 5.46 13.91 9.23
CA GLY A 66 4.16 13.69 8.60
C GLY A 66 4.00 12.19 8.33
N GLU A 67 3.39 11.47 9.27
CA GLU A 67 3.09 10.06 9.13
C GLU A 67 2.10 9.89 7.97
N THR A 68 2.60 9.39 6.84
CA THR A 68 1.75 9.04 5.71
C THR A 68 1.01 7.76 6.07
N GLU A 69 -0.30 7.87 6.36
CA GLU A 69 -1.14 6.69 6.60
C GLU A 69 -1.73 6.19 5.27
N PHE A 70 -1.65 4.89 5.05
CA PHE A 70 -2.26 4.24 3.89
C PHE A 70 -3.53 3.54 4.34
N ASP A 71 -4.68 4.04 3.87
CA ASP A 71 -5.99 3.42 4.10
C ASP A 71 -6.22 2.35 3.02
N LEU A 72 -5.55 1.22 3.21
CA LEU A 72 -5.55 0.11 2.25
C LEU A 72 -6.79 -0.75 2.46
N PRO A 73 -7.55 -1.07 1.39
CA PRO A 73 -8.64 -2.04 1.49
C PRO A 73 -8.08 -3.42 1.86
N ASP A 74 -8.97 -4.28 2.39
CA ASP A 74 -8.61 -5.66 2.76
C ASP A 74 -7.97 -6.43 1.61
N ILE A 75 -8.43 -6.19 0.38
CA ILE A 75 -7.93 -6.84 -0.83
C ILE A 75 -7.54 -5.78 -1.86
N LEU A 76 -6.25 -5.71 -2.19
CA LEU A 76 -5.74 -4.82 -3.21
C LEU A 76 -5.92 -5.40 -4.62
N PRO A 77 -6.62 -4.72 -5.53
CA PRO A 77 -6.71 -5.16 -6.92
C PRO A 77 -5.34 -5.01 -7.60
N THR A 78 -4.93 -6.03 -8.34
CA THR A 78 -3.71 -5.97 -9.17
C THR A 78 -4.07 -5.63 -10.61
N ARG A 79 -3.14 -5.03 -11.36
CA ARG A 79 -3.27 -4.73 -12.79
C ARG A 79 -2.18 -5.45 -13.59
N PRO A 80 -2.42 -5.79 -14.87
CA PRO A 80 -1.37 -6.33 -15.73
C PRO A 80 -0.22 -5.34 -15.87
N LYS A 81 1.01 -5.86 -15.84
CA LYS A 81 2.20 -5.11 -16.25
C LYS A 81 2.16 -5.00 -17.78
N SER A 82 1.80 -3.82 -18.28
CA SER A 82 1.73 -3.55 -19.72
C SER A 82 3.11 -3.31 -20.33
#